data_AF-I4D8G8-F1
#
_entry.id   AF-I4D8G8-F1
#
_cell.length_a   1.000
_cell.length_b   1.000
_cell.length_c   1.000
_cell.angle_alpha   90.00
_cell.angle_beta   90.00
_cell.angle_gamma   90.00
#
_symmetry.space_group_name_H-M   'P 1'
#
loop_
_entity.id
_entity.type
_entity.pdbx_description
1 polymer ?
#
loop_
_entity_poly.entity_id
_entity_poly.type
_entity_poly.pdbx_seq_one_letter_code
_entity_poly.pdbx_strand_id
1 'polypeptide(L)'
;MQSIQVDLEILYVQKIYFFMFLMTLTLLSFAVTIWAFGIKVALIVLIIGLITSYIAMIKKQSFSPPEKKITAQRMARAIAQDASPISLSRFASQLYYYFHKPSQAISLLEKFLSSHDPLLCTTLCDILLKEGKPAQALYIIRDNPYTLLNPLLLATQGIALLKLGKISESILVFERSLHIAKTRGFPSNGSAWITQKLLSLGYIARIHHTLGDCYFMMKNLKKAKFHYLSGNLLLFDVSLWRNYPSNSI
;
A
#
# COMPACT_ATOMS: atom_id res chain seq x y z
N MET A 1 1.26 15.84 -17.93
CA MET A 1 1.30 15.73 -16.45
C MET A 1 1.84 14.35 -16.12
N GLN A 2 2.99 14.24 -15.44
CA GLN A 2 3.50 12.94 -14.98
C GLN A 2 2.47 12.35 -14.00
N SER A 3 1.95 11.17 -14.31
CA SER A 3 1.03 10.45 -13.44
C SER A 3 1.75 10.09 -12.14
N ILE A 4 1.20 10.52 -11.01
CA ILE A 4 1.70 10.15 -9.68
C ILE A 4 1.62 8.62 -9.59
N GLN A 5 2.76 7.94 -9.52
CA GLN A 5 2.82 6.51 -9.30
C GLN A 5 2.58 6.24 -7.81
N VAL A 6 1.31 6.29 -7.41
CA VAL A 6 0.86 5.96 -6.06
C VAL A 6 1.07 4.47 -5.81
N ASP A 7 1.50 4.13 -4.60
CA ASP A 7 1.68 2.74 -4.19
C ASP A 7 0.37 1.95 -4.33
N LEU A 8 0.46 0.71 -4.80
CA LEU A 8 -0.71 -0.13 -5.10
C LEU A 8 -1.58 -0.36 -3.86
N GLU A 9 -0.97 -0.41 -2.68
CA GLU A 9 -1.65 -0.56 -1.39
C GLU A 9 -2.48 0.67 -1.03
N ILE A 10 -1.95 1.87 -1.31
CA ILE A 10 -2.68 3.12 -1.11
C ILE A 10 -3.81 3.22 -2.12
N LEU A 11 -3.55 2.88 -3.40
CA LEU A 11 -4.57 2.85 -4.43
C LEU A 11 -5.71 1.89 -4.08
N TYR A 12 -5.37 0.69 -3.58
CA TYR A 12 -6.35 -0.29 -3.11
C TYR A 12 -7.26 0.30 -2.02
N VAL A 13 -6.67 0.89 -0.98
CA VAL A 13 -7.43 1.51 0.11
C VAL A 13 -8.35 2.63 -0.40
N GLN A 14 -7.85 3.50 -1.28
CA GLN A 14 -8.65 4.58 -1.88
C GLN A 14 -9.82 4.04 -2.70
N LYS A 15 -9.61 2.97 -3.47
CA LYS A 15 -10.68 2.29 -4.22
C LYS A 15 -11.74 1.71 -3.30
N ILE A 16 -11.35 1.04 -2.21
CA ILE A 16 -12.32 0.51 -1.24
C ILE A 16 -13.11 1.64 -0.58
N TYR A 17 -12.48 2.76 -0.21
CA TYR A 17 -13.21 3.93 0.29
C TYR A 17 -14.19 4.51 -0.72
N PHE A 18 -13.78 4.59 -1.99
CA PHE A 18 -14.65 5.04 -3.07
C PHE A 18 -15.86 4.10 -3.25
N PHE A 19 -15.63 2.79 -3.22
CA PHE A 19 -16.70 1.79 -3.26
C PHE A 19 -17.64 1.91 -2.07
N MET A 20 -17.12 2.03 -0.85
CA MET A 20 -17.94 2.21 0.36
C MET A 20 -18.79 3.49 0.29
N PHE A 21 -18.24 4.58 -0.26
CA PHE A 21 -18.99 5.82 -0.50
C PHE A 21 -20.14 5.62 -1.51
N LEU A 22 -19.92 4.93 -2.62
CA LEU A 22 -21.00 4.64 -3.57
C LEU A 22 -22.04 3.66 -2.99
N MET A 23 -21.59 2.72 -2.16
CA MET A 23 -22.46 1.78 -1.46
C MET A 23 -23.37 2.52 -0.47
N THR A 24 -22.90 3.53 0.26
CA THR A 24 -23.78 4.30 1.17
C THR A 24 -24.86 5.06 0.40
N LEU A 25 -24.54 5.63 -0.76
CA LEU A 25 -25.54 6.25 -1.65
C LEU A 25 -26.55 5.23 -2.18
N THR A 26 -26.08 4.03 -2.53
CA THR A 26 -26.94 2.92 -2.96
C THR A 26 -27.89 2.48 -1.85
N LEU A 27 -27.40 2.33 -0.62
CA LEU A 27 -28.21 1.95 0.54
C LEU A 27 -29.25 3.01 0.90
N LEU A 28 -28.91 4.30 0.76
CA LEU A 28 -29.88 5.39 0.93
C LEU A 28 -30.98 5.31 -0.14
N SER A 29 -30.59 5.11 -1.40
CA SER A 29 -31.53 4.95 -2.51
C SER A 29 -32.45 3.74 -2.33
N PHE A 30 -31.89 2.64 -1.80
CA PHE A 30 -32.65 1.44 -1.41
C PHE A 30 -33.71 1.75 -0.35
N ALA A 31 -33.34 2.45 0.73
CA ALA A 31 -34.28 2.81 1.80
C ALA A 31 -35.43 3.70 1.28
N VAL A 32 -35.12 4.69 0.44
CA VAL A 32 -36.12 5.55 -0.21
C VAL A 32 -37.04 4.73 -1.13
N THR A 33 -36.48 3.79 -1.89
CA THR A 33 -37.25 2.95 -2.82
C THR A 33 -38.15 1.96 -2.08
N ILE A 34 -37.70 1.38 -0.94
CA ILE A 34 -38.56 0.55 -0.09
C ILE A 34 -39.80 1.34 0.32
N TRP A 35 -39.59 2.56 0.80
CA TRP A 35 -40.65 3.40 1.32
C TRP A 35 -41.65 3.79 0.23
N ALA A 36 -41.17 4.11 -0.97
CA ALA A 36 -42.03 4.60 -2.06
C ALA A 36 -42.67 3.50 -2.93
N PHE A 37 -41.95 2.40 -3.19
CA PHE A 37 -42.33 1.41 -4.23
C PHE A 37 -42.34 -0.04 -3.73
N GLY A 38 -42.04 -0.26 -2.45
CA GLY A 38 -41.99 -1.58 -1.83
C GLY A 38 -40.69 -2.37 -2.08
N ILE A 39 -40.57 -3.50 -1.39
CA ILE A 39 -39.31 -4.25 -1.26
C ILE A 39 -38.79 -4.85 -2.58
N LYS A 40 -39.68 -5.29 -3.48
CA LYS A 40 -39.27 -5.95 -4.73
C LYS A 40 -38.49 -5.00 -5.64
N VAL A 41 -39.00 -3.79 -5.85
CA VAL A 41 -38.34 -2.76 -6.66
C VAL A 41 -37.05 -2.30 -5.97
N ALA A 42 -37.08 -2.13 -4.66
CA ALA A 42 -35.91 -1.74 -3.90
C ALA A 42 -34.76 -2.76 -4.03
N LEU A 43 -35.03 -4.06 -3.95
CA LEU A 43 -34.00 -5.10 -4.13
C LEU A 43 -33.32 -5.02 -5.51
N ILE A 44 -34.07 -4.71 -6.58
CA ILE A 44 -33.51 -4.50 -7.91
C ILE A 44 -32.57 -3.28 -7.91
N VAL A 45 -33.01 -2.16 -7.32
CA VAL A 45 -32.18 -0.95 -7.19
C VAL A 45 -30.89 -1.23 -6.39
N LEU A 46 -30.99 -2.01 -5.32
CA LEU A 46 -29.82 -2.39 -4.51
C LEU A 46 -28.81 -3.21 -5.33
N ILE A 47 -29.27 -4.25 -6.04
CA ILE A 47 -28.40 -5.11 -6.85
C ILE A 47 -27.71 -4.30 -7.95
N ILE A 48 -28.48 -3.51 -8.71
CA ILE A 48 -27.93 -2.67 -9.78
C ILE A 48 -26.97 -1.63 -9.22
N GLY A 49 -27.31 -0.99 -8.09
CA GLY A 49 -26.45 -0.02 -7.43
C GLY A 49 -25.13 -0.60 -6.94
N LEU A 50 -25.14 -1.82 -6.38
CA LEU A 50 -23.92 -2.52 -5.96
C LEU A 50 -23.03 -2.90 -7.15
N ILE A 51 -23.62 -3.45 -8.23
CA ILE A 51 -22.89 -3.79 -9.45
C ILE A 51 -22.27 -2.54 -10.08
N THR A 52 -23.04 -1.47 -10.24
CA THR A 52 -22.53 -0.21 -10.82
C THR A 52 -21.44 0.42 -9.95
N SER A 53 -21.59 0.40 -8.62
CA SER A 53 -20.57 0.86 -7.68
C SER A 53 -19.27 0.07 -7.81
N TYR A 54 -19.36 -1.25 -7.94
CA TYR A 54 -18.19 -2.12 -8.12
C TYR A 54 -17.49 -1.86 -9.45
N ILE A 55 -18.23 -1.75 -10.55
CA ILE A 55 -17.68 -1.41 -11.87
C ILE A 55 -17.02 -0.03 -11.85
N ALA A 56 -17.64 0.96 -11.19
CA ALA A 56 -17.06 2.30 -11.04
C ALA A 56 -15.73 2.27 -10.28
N MET A 57 -15.65 1.48 -9.20
CA MET A 57 -14.41 1.26 -8.45
C MET A 57 -13.31 0.66 -9.32
N ILE A 58 -13.61 -0.42 -10.06
CA ILE A 58 -12.66 -1.08 -10.98
C ILE A 58 -12.11 -0.09 -12.00
N LYS A 59 -12.99 0.71 -12.63
CA LYS A 59 -12.61 1.68 -13.66
C LYS A 59 -11.80 2.87 -13.11
N LYS A 60 -11.86 3.13 -11.81
CA LYS A 60 -11.19 4.29 -11.19
C LYS A 60 -9.69 4.04 -11.01
N GLN A 61 -8.88 4.33 -12.03
CA GLN A 61 -7.44 4.06 -11.98
C GLN A 61 -6.62 5.06 -11.15
N SER A 62 -7.11 6.28 -10.97
CA SER A 62 -6.37 7.34 -10.26
C SER A 62 -7.29 8.21 -9.40
N PHE A 63 -6.71 8.73 -8.33
CA PHE A 63 -7.33 9.68 -7.42
C PHE A 63 -6.59 11.01 -7.50
N SER A 64 -7.32 12.11 -7.58
CA SER A 64 -6.71 13.44 -7.57
C SER A 64 -5.99 13.65 -6.24
N PRO A 65 -4.73 14.11 -6.27
CA PRO A 65 -4.05 14.47 -5.04
C PRO A 65 -4.79 15.60 -4.34
N PRO A 66 -4.65 15.73 -3.00
CA PRO A 66 -5.22 16.85 -2.27
C PRO A 66 -4.62 18.16 -2.76
N GLU A 67 -5.37 19.26 -2.63
CA GLU A 67 -4.91 20.58 -3.03
C GLU A 67 -3.63 20.96 -2.28
N LYS A 68 -2.60 21.39 -3.02
CA LYS A 68 -1.28 21.70 -2.46
C LYS A 68 -1.34 22.77 -1.37
N LYS A 69 -2.17 23.80 -1.55
CA LYS A 69 -2.32 24.90 -0.57
C LYS A 69 -2.87 24.40 0.76
N ILE A 70 -3.98 23.66 0.73
CA ILE A 70 -4.60 23.07 1.92
C ILE A 70 -3.65 22.07 2.59
N THR A 71 -2.97 21.26 1.79
CA THR A 71 -2.00 20.26 2.29
C THR A 71 -0.84 20.95 3.00
N ALA A 72 -0.23 21.98 2.40
CA ALA A 72 0.86 22.74 3.00
C ALA A 72 0.44 23.43 4.31
N GLN A 73 -0.78 24.02 4.35
CA GLN A 73 -1.33 24.60 5.58
C GLN A 73 -1.50 23.56 6.69
N ARG A 74 -2.02 22.37 6.36
CA ARG A 74 -2.16 21.26 7.31
C ARG A 74 -0.81 20.75 7.80
N MET A 75 0.17 20.63 6.90
CA MET A 75 1.54 20.24 7.23
C MET A 75 2.19 21.23 8.19
N ALA A 76 2.13 22.53 7.88
CA ALA A 76 2.72 23.58 8.72
C ALA A 76 2.11 23.58 10.13
N ARG A 77 0.78 23.40 10.23
CA ARG A 77 0.10 23.30 11.52
C ARG A 77 0.49 22.03 12.29
N ALA A 78 0.57 20.89 11.62
CA ALA A 78 0.90 19.62 12.26
C ALA A 78 2.34 19.58 12.79
N ILE A 79 3.32 20.06 12.03
CA ILE A 79 4.74 20.10 12.44
C ILE A 79 4.94 21.02 13.65
N ALA A 80 4.24 22.15 13.70
CA ALA A 80 4.31 23.06 14.82
C ALA A 80 3.75 22.47 16.13
N GLN A 81 2.93 21.42 16.03
CA GLN A 81 2.22 20.83 17.16
C GLN A 81 2.80 19.48 17.59
N ASP A 82 3.31 18.68 16.66
CA ASP A 82 3.79 17.32 16.93
C ASP A 82 4.90 16.89 15.94
N ALA A 83 6.08 16.59 16.49
CA ALA A 83 7.23 16.05 15.76
C ALA A 83 7.35 14.52 15.91
N SER A 84 6.24 13.82 16.15
CA SER A 84 6.25 12.34 16.25
C SER A 84 6.73 11.67 14.96
N PRO A 85 7.30 10.45 15.05
CA PRO A 85 7.71 9.66 13.89
C PRO A 85 6.62 9.47 12.83
N ILE A 86 5.36 9.37 13.27
CA ILE A 86 4.20 9.24 12.39
C ILE A 86 3.97 10.53 11.60
N SER A 87 3.95 11.68 12.29
CA SER A 87 3.74 12.99 11.67
C SER A 87 4.87 13.32 10.67
N LEU A 88 6.12 13.03 11.04
CA LEU A 88 7.29 13.18 10.18
C LEU A 88 7.25 12.27 8.95
N SER A 89 6.91 10.98 9.12
CA SER A 89 6.77 10.04 8.00
C SER A 89 5.68 10.50 7.03
N ARG A 90 4.52 10.93 7.53
CA ARG A 90 3.42 11.48 6.70
C ARG A 90 3.86 12.73 5.96
N PHE A 91 4.56 13.64 6.63
CA PHE A 91 5.06 14.87 6.03
C PHE A 91 6.05 14.57 4.89
N ALA A 92 6.99 13.65 5.11
CA ALA A 92 7.93 13.20 4.10
C ALA A 92 7.22 12.56 2.89
N SER A 93 6.25 11.67 3.12
CA SER A 93 5.46 11.07 2.03
C SER A 93 4.70 12.13 1.24
N GLN A 94 4.11 13.13 1.90
CA GLN A 94 3.41 14.22 1.21
C GLN A 94 4.38 15.08 0.39
N LEU A 95 5.56 15.42 0.93
CA LEU A 95 6.61 16.12 0.18
C LEU A 95 7.03 15.35 -1.06
N TYR A 96 7.18 14.03 -0.93
CA TYR A 96 7.55 13.14 -2.03
C TYR A 96 6.45 13.06 -3.10
N TYR A 97 5.25 12.59 -2.73
CA TYR A 97 4.19 12.26 -3.71
C TYR A 97 3.40 13.48 -4.21
N TYR A 98 3.13 14.47 -3.36
CA TYR A 98 2.24 15.58 -3.71
C TYR A 98 2.99 16.85 -4.11
N PHE A 99 4.15 17.10 -3.50
CA PHE A 99 4.97 18.28 -3.80
C PHE A 99 6.12 17.98 -4.76
N HIS A 100 6.42 16.71 -5.05
CA HIS A 100 7.53 16.28 -5.90
C HIS A 100 8.87 16.85 -5.45
N LYS A 101 9.13 16.80 -4.14
CA LYS A 101 10.37 17.28 -3.52
C LYS A 101 11.14 16.12 -2.86
N PRO A 102 11.67 15.17 -3.65
CA PRO A 102 12.31 13.97 -3.11
C PRO A 102 13.51 14.29 -2.22
N SER A 103 14.36 15.25 -2.61
CA SER A 103 15.52 15.66 -1.81
C SER A 103 15.12 16.24 -0.45
N GLN A 104 14.00 16.98 -0.38
CA GLN A 104 13.51 17.54 0.88
C GLN A 104 12.91 16.46 1.77
N ALA A 105 12.17 15.51 1.19
CA ALA A 105 11.62 14.37 1.91
C ALA A 105 12.72 13.48 2.50
N ILE A 106 13.76 13.17 1.71
CA ILE A 106 14.92 12.39 2.14
C ILE A 106 15.68 13.12 3.25
N SER A 107 16.06 14.38 3.02
CA SER A 107 16.82 15.18 4.00
C SER A 107 16.07 15.33 5.32
N LEU A 108 14.73 15.47 5.27
CA LEU A 108 13.91 15.48 6.46
C LEU A 108 14.03 14.17 7.24
N LEU A 109 13.85 13.02 6.59
CA LEU A 109 13.85 11.72 7.26
C LEU A 109 15.24 11.33 7.78
N GLU A 110 16.31 11.66 7.04
CA GLU A 110 17.69 11.41 7.45
C GLU A 110 18.04 12.10 8.77
N LYS A 111 17.51 13.30 9.03
CA LYS A 111 17.71 14.01 10.31
C LYS A 111 17.20 13.26 11.53
N PHE A 112 16.22 12.37 11.34
CA PHE A 112 15.59 11.61 12.42
C PHE A 112 15.97 10.13 12.40
N LEU A 113 16.96 9.73 11.58
CA LEU A 113 17.33 8.32 11.44
C LEU A 113 17.91 7.72 12.74
N SER A 114 18.57 8.54 13.56
CA SER A 114 19.11 8.15 14.88
C SER A 114 18.05 7.71 15.88
N SER A 115 16.77 8.04 15.65
CA SER A 115 15.66 7.54 16.48
C SER A 115 15.45 6.02 16.36
N HIS A 116 16.01 5.40 15.31
CA HIS A 116 15.80 4.01 14.94
C HIS A 116 14.32 3.60 14.78
N ASP A 117 13.40 4.57 14.67
CA ASP A 117 11.98 4.29 14.51
C ASP A 117 11.73 3.52 13.20
N PRO A 118 11.07 2.34 13.27
CA PRO A 118 10.87 1.51 12.08
C PRO A 118 10.02 2.18 11.00
N LEU A 119 9.07 3.05 11.34
CA LEU A 119 8.20 3.70 10.37
C LEU A 119 8.98 4.77 9.59
N LEU A 120 9.77 5.59 10.28
CA LEU A 120 10.66 6.56 9.64
C LEU A 120 11.68 5.87 8.73
N CYS A 121 12.33 4.82 9.24
CA CYS A 121 13.31 4.03 8.50
C CYS A 121 12.69 3.41 7.24
N THR A 122 11.52 2.77 7.37
CA THR A 122 10.80 2.18 6.22
C THR A 122 10.44 3.27 5.20
N THR A 123 9.89 4.40 5.64
CA THR A 123 9.46 5.49 4.75
C THR A 123 10.65 6.05 3.97
N LEU A 124 11.79 6.25 4.62
CA LEU A 124 13.02 6.71 3.98
C LEU A 124 13.50 5.70 2.94
N CYS A 125 13.57 4.43 3.34
CA CYS A 125 14.07 3.37 2.47
C CYS A 125 13.17 3.13 1.26
N ASP A 126 11.85 3.19 1.43
CA ASP A 126 10.91 3.10 0.33
C ASP A 126 11.06 4.26 -0.67
N ILE A 127 11.24 5.49 -0.19
CA ILE A 127 11.58 6.65 -1.04
C ILE A 127 12.91 6.41 -1.77
N LEU A 128 13.96 6.00 -1.07
CA LEU A 128 15.27 5.71 -1.68
C LEU A 128 15.18 4.61 -2.75
N LEU A 129 14.36 3.58 -2.52
CA LEU A 129 14.13 2.51 -3.50
C LEU A 129 13.44 3.03 -4.75
N LYS A 130 12.49 3.95 -4.62
CA LYS A 130 11.83 4.61 -5.76
C LYS A 130 12.77 5.54 -6.52
N GLU A 131 13.67 6.22 -5.82
CA GLU A 131 14.75 7.03 -6.40
C GLU A 131 15.93 6.21 -6.95
N GLY A 132 15.82 4.88 -7.02
CA GLY A 132 16.85 4.04 -7.63
C GLY A 132 18.12 3.86 -6.77
N LYS A 133 18.02 4.05 -5.44
CA LYS A 133 19.14 3.92 -4.50
C LYS A 133 19.01 2.68 -3.57
N PRO A 134 18.92 1.45 -4.12
CA PRO A 134 18.66 0.25 -3.31
C PRO A 134 19.80 -0.13 -2.37
N ALA A 135 21.06 0.16 -2.73
CA ALA A 135 22.21 -0.09 -1.87
C ALA A 135 22.19 0.79 -0.60
N GLN A 136 21.88 2.08 -0.75
CA GLN A 136 21.73 3.00 0.37
C GLN A 136 20.57 2.60 1.29
N ALA A 137 19.42 2.25 0.71
CA ALA A 137 18.28 1.72 1.47
C ALA A 137 18.66 0.47 2.26
N LEU A 138 19.37 -0.48 1.64
CA LEU A 138 19.79 -1.71 2.32
C LEU A 138 20.76 -1.45 3.48
N TYR A 139 21.69 -0.51 3.31
CA TYR A 139 22.61 -0.10 4.37
C TYR A 139 21.85 0.44 5.58
N ILE A 140 20.94 1.40 5.35
CA ILE A 140 20.12 2.00 6.41
C ILE A 140 19.26 0.97 7.14
N ILE A 141 18.66 0.02 6.43
CA ILE A 141 17.85 -1.03 7.05
C ILE A 141 18.72 -1.94 7.92
N ARG A 142 19.93 -2.31 7.48
CA ARG A 142 20.81 -3.21 8.25
C ARG A 142 21.23 -2.62 9.59
N ASP A 143 21.38 -1.30 9.66
CA ASP A 143 21.76 -0.59 10.88
C ASP A 143 20.58 -0.39 11.85
N ASN A 144 19.35 -0.74 11.46
CA ASN A 144 18.19 -0.62 12.34
C ASN A 144 18.05 -1.86 13.25
N PRO A 145 17.98 -1.70 14.59
CA PRO A 145 17.92 -2.81 15.54
C PRO A 145 16.64 -3.64 15.44
N TYR A 146 15.57 -3.10 14.85
CA TYR A 146 14.28 -3.78 14.71
C TYR A 146 14.11 -4.54 13.38
N THR A 147 15.12 -4.55 12.52
CA THR A 147 15.05 -5.11 11.17
C THR A 147 14.62 -6.56 11.12
N LEU A 148 14.99 -7.37 12.11
CA LEU A 148 14.64 -8.79 12.15
C LEU A 148 13.25 -9.09 12.74
N LEU A 149 12.59 -8.08 13.31
CA LEU A 149 11.35 -8.21 14.08
C LEU A 149 10.18 -7.46 13.45
N ASN A 150 10.45 -6.47 12.60
CA ASN A 150 9.42 -5.67 11.97
C ASN A 150 9.12 -6.17 10.54
N PRO A 151 7.89 -6.64 10.24
CA PRO A 151 7.56 -7.18 8.93
C PRO A 151 7.63 -6.12 7.82
N LEU A 152 7.37 -4.85 8.12
CA LEU A 152 7.44 -3.79 7.12
C LEU A 152 8.90 -3.48 6.72
N LEU A 153 9.82 -3.47 7.69
CA LEU A 153 11.25 -3.35 7.42
C LEU A 153 11.77 -4.54 6.62
N LEU A 154 11.37 -5.77 6.99
CA LEU A 154 11.74 -6.98 6.23
C LEU A 154 11.22 -6.91 4.79
N ALA A 155 9.95 -6.55 4.57
CA ALA A 155 9.42 -6.41 3.23
C ALA A 155 10.24 -5.38 2.40
N THR A 156 10.60 -4.25 3.01
CA THR A 156 11.42 -3.21 2.36
C THR A 156 12.83 -3.71 2.06
N GLN A 157 13.44 -4.46 2.97
CA GLN A 157 14.72 -5.12 2.76
C GLN A 157 14.66 -6.13 1.61
N GLY A 158 13.59 -6.93 1.54
CA GLY A 158 13.35 -7.88 0.46
C GLY A 158 13.29 -7.18 -0.91
N ILE A 159 12.62 -6.03 -0.99
CA ILE A 159 12.57 -5.20 -2.21
C ILE A 159 13.98 -4.67 -2.56
N ALA A 160 14.73 -4.18 -1.59
CA ALA A 160 16.10 -3.69 -1.81
C ALA A 160 17.01 -4.79 -2.37
N LEU A 161 16.96 -5.99 -1.77
CA LEU A 161 17.71 -7.16 -2.23
C LEU A 161 17.30 -7.58 -3.65
N LEU A 162 16.00 -7.57 -3.95
CA LEU A 162 15.49 -7.88 -5.29
C LEU A 162 16.03 -6.89 -6.33
N LYS A 163 16.00 -5.59 -6.05
CA LYS A 163 16.54 -4.55 -6.94
C LYS A 163 18.05 -4.66 -7.16
N LEU A 164 18.78 -5.30 -6.23
CA LEU A 164 20.21 -5.61 -6.35
C LEU A 164 20.48 -6.96 -7.03
N GLY A 165 19.45 -7.66 -7.53
CA GLY A 165 19.57 -8.97 -8.18
C GLY A 165 19.76 -10.15 -7.21
N LYS A 166 19.65 -9.92 -5.90
CA LYS A 166 19.81 -10.96 -4.86
C LYS A 166 18.51 -11.71 -4.62
N ILE A 167 18.02 -12.41 -5.64
CA ILE A 167 16.69 -13.02 -5.67
C ILE A 167 16.51 -14.03 -4.52
N SER A 168 17.46 -14.95 -4.31
CA SER A 168 17.36 -15.96 -3.25
C SER A 168 17.30 -15.36 -1.85
N GLU A 169 18.13 -14.34 -1.56
CA GLU A 169 18.10 -13.62 -0.28
C GLU A 169 16.76 -12.89 -0.09
N SER A 170 16.26 -12.26 -1.17
CA SER A 170 14.98 -11.55 -1.18
C SER A 170 13.80 -12.46 -0.82
N ILE A 171 13.75 -13.68 -1.39
CA ILE A 171 12.71 -14.68 -1.08
C ILE A 171 12.68 -14.98 0.42
N LEU A 172 13.83 -15.31 1.02
CA LEU A 172 13.92 -15.65 2.44
C LEU A 172 13.41 -14.52 3.34
N VAL A 173 13.77 -13.28 3.00
CA VAL A 173 13.36 -12.09 3.74
C VAL A 173 11.85 -11.84 3.60
N PHE A 174 11.28 -12.00 2.41
CA PHE A 174 9.83 -11.87 2.20
C PHE A 174 9.02 -12.96 2.90
N GLU A 175 9.48 -14.22 2.87
CA GLU A 175 8.83 -15.31 3.59
C GLU A 175 8.83 -15.05 5.11
N ARG A 176 9.95 -14.58 5.65
CA ARG A 176 10.03 -14.16 7.05
C ARG A 176 9.09 -12.99 7.36
N SER A 177 9.01 -11.99 6.48
CA SER A 177 8.07 -10.88 6.61
C SER A 177 6.63 -11.38 6.71
N LEU A 178 6.20 -12.28 5.80
CA LEU A 178 4.86 -12.86 5.83
C LEU A 178 4.60 -13.65 7.11
N HIS A 179 5.58 -14.44 7.56
CA HIS A 179 5.46 -15.22 8.79
C HIS A 179 5.23 -14.32 10.02
N ILE A 180 6.01 -13.25 10.15
CA ILE A 180 5.85 -12.28 11.25
C ILE A 180 4.53 -11.52 11.11
N ALA A 181 4.17 -11.07 9.90
CA ALA A 181 2.90 -10.38 9.68
C ALA A 181 1.68 -11.27 10.02
N LYS A 182 1.73 -12.57 9.75
CA LYS A 182 0.65 -13.51 10.11
C LYS A 182 0.50 -13.70 11.61
N THR A 183 1.60 -13.67 12.36
CA THR A 183 1.60 -13.92 13.81
C THR A 183 1.39 -12.66 14.64
N ARG A 184 1.93 -11.51 14.19
CA ARG A 184 1.95 -10.25 14.95
C ARG A 184 1.27 -9.07 14.24
N GLY A 185 0.92 -9.21 12.97
CA GLY A 185 0.41 -8.11 12.14
C GLY A 185 1.50 -7.14 11.68
N PHE A 186 1.11 -6.20 10.82
CA PHE A 186 1.95 -5.04 10.48
C PHE A 186 1.87 -3.96 11.56
N PRO A 187 2.95 -3.17 11.75
CA PRO A 187 2.94 -2.06 12.70
C PRO A 187 1.83 -1.05 12.36
N SER A 188 1.23 -0.48 13.41
CA SER A 188 0.25 0.60 13.27
C SER A 188 0.92 1.86 12.74
N ASN A 189 0.29 2.54 11.79
CA ASN A 189 0.73 3.84 11.26
C ASN A 189 -0.12 5.02 11.80
N GLY A 190 -0.87 4.79 12.89
CA GLY A 190 -1.78 5.77 13.49
C GLY A 190 -3.01 6.09 12.63
N SER A 191 -3.35 5.24 11.66
CA SER A 191 -4.62 5.33 10.92
C SER A 191 -5.76 4.64 11.67
N ALA A 192 -6.99 4.89 11.22
CA ALA A 192 -8.16 4.20 11.75
C ALA A 192 -8.04 2.68 11.51
N TRP A 193 -8.63 1.88 12.41
CA TRP A 193 -8.51 0.42 12.39
C TRP A 193 -8.86 -0.20 11.02
N ILE A 194 -9.92 0.26 10.36
CA ILE A 194 -10.32 -0.23 9.02
C ILE A 194 -9.23 0.08 7.99
N THR A 195 -8.69 1.30 7.99
CA THR A 195 -7.59 1.70 7.09
C THR A 195 -6.37 0.82 7.31
N GLN A 196 -5.99 0.60 8.57
CA GLN A 196 -4.85 -0.24 8.94
C GLN A 196 -5.03 -1.68 8.44
N LYS A 197 -6.24 -2.23 8.56
CA LYS A 197 -6.55 -3.58 8.07
C LYS A 197 -6.47 -3.68 6.56
N LEU A 198 -7.05 -2.73 5.83
CA LEU A 198 -6.98 -2.69 4.37
C LEU A 198 -5.54 -2.51 3.87
N LEU A 199 -4.75 -1.64 4.50
CA LEU A 199 -3.33 -1.47 4.20
C LEU A 199 -2.55 -2.76 4.46
N SER A 200 -2.82 -3.43 5.58
CA SER A 200 -2.18 -4.71 5.90
C SER A 200 -2.47 -5.77 4.84
N LEU A 201 -3.72 -5.88 4.37
CA LEU A 201 -4.07 -6.77 3.25
C LEU A 201 -3.32 -6.40 1.97
N GLY A 202 -3.22 -5.11 1.66
CA GLY A 202 -2.43 -4.60 0.54
C GLY A 202 -0.95 -4.99 0.63
N TYR A 203 -0.33 -4.84 1.80
CA TYR A 203 1.07 -5.23 2.02
C TYR A 203 1.27 -6.74 1.87
N ILE A 204 0.39 -7.56 2.44
CA ILE A 204 0.45 -9.03 2.30
C ILE A 204 0.29 -9.41 0.82
N ALA A 205 -0.67 -8.82 0.11
CA ALA A 205 -0.87 -9.05 -1.32
C ALA A 205 0.37 -8.71 -2.14
N ARG A 206 0.98 -7.54 -1.91
CA ARG A 206 2.22 -7.13 -2.58
C ARG A 206 3.37 -8.09 -2.30
N ILE A 207 3.56 -8.53 -1.06
CA ILE A 207 4.63 -9.48 -0.74
C ILE A 207 4.39 -10.81 -1.46
N HIS A 208 3.15 -11.32 -1.46
CA HIS A 208 2.80 -12.50 -2.24
C HIS A 208 3.07 -12.31 -3.73
N HIS A 209 2.62 -11.21 -4.34
CA HIS A 209 2.91 -10.91 -5.74
C HIS A 209 4.41 -10.84 -6.05
N THR A 210 5.19 -10.21 -5.17
CA THR A 210 6.64 -10.10 -5.34
C THR A 210 7.34 -11.46 -5.17
N LEU A 211 6.89 -12.29 -4.23
CA LEU A 211 7.34 -13.69 -4.13
C LEU A 211 6.97 -14.48 -5.39
N GLY A 212 5.79 -14.23 -5.97
CA GLY A 212 5.39 -14.76 -7.26
C GLY A 212 6.39 -14.43 -8.36
N ASP A 213 6.76 -13.15 -8.47
CA ASP A 213 7.78 -12.66 -9.41
C ASP A 213 9.14 -13.34 -9.17
N CYS A 214 9.61 -13.38 -7.91
CA CYS A 214 10.89 -14.01 -7.56
C CYS A 214 10.93 -15.51 -7.91
N TYR A 215 9.87 -16.25 -7.56
CA TYR A 215 9.80 -17.68 -7.87
C TYR A 215 9.66 -17.95 -9.36
N PHE A 216 9.01 -17.06 -10.11
CA PHE A 216 8.95 -17.13 -11.57
C PHE A 216 10.35 -16.94 -12.18
N MET A 217 11.11 -15.94 -11.73
CA MET A 217 12.50 -15.72 -12.16
C MET A 217 13.41 -16.94 -11.87
N MET A 218 13.17 -17.62 -10.75
CA MET A 218 13.86 -18.86 -10.37
C MET A 218 13.32 -20.12 -11.08
N LYS A 219 12.40 -19.96 -12.05
CA LYS A 219 11.73 -21.05 -12.79
C LYS A 219 10.94 -22.03 -11.90
N ASN A 220 10.60 -21.64 -10.66
CA ASN A 220 9.74 -22.42 -9.77
C ASN A 220 8.27 -22.06 -9.98
N LEU A 221 7.73 -22.53 -11.10
CA LEU A 221 6.38 -22.17 -11.59
C LEU A 221 5.26 -22.53 -10.60
N LYS A 222 5.39 -23.66 -9.89
CA LYS A 222 4.41 -24.11 -8.89
C LYS A 222 4.28 -23.11 -7.74
N LYS A 223 5.41 -22.69 -7.16
CA LYS A 223 5.41 -21.69 -6.08
C LYS A 223 4.99 -20.31 -6.60
N ALA A 224 5.44 -19.92 -7.79
CA ALA A 224 5.04 -18.66 -8.40
C ALA A 224 3.51 -18.57 -8.51
N LYS A 225 2.86 -19.58 -9.11
CA LYS A 225 1.39 -19.64 -9.25
C LYS A 225 0.67 -19.56 -7.90
N PHE A 226 1.14 -20.30 -6.89
CA PHE A 226 0.59 -20.26 -5.54
C PHE A 226 0.61 -18.83 -4.97
N HIS A 227 1.73 -18.14 -5.12
CA HIS A 227 1.90 -16.79 -4.58
C HIS A 227 1.08 -15.74 -5.32
N TYR A 228 0.97 -15.80 -6.65
CA TYR A 228 0.06 -14.90 -7.40
C TYR A 228 -1.40 -15.09 -6.98
N LEU A 229 -1.88 -16.33 -6.88
CA LEU A 229 -3.25 -16.63 -6.44
C LEU A 229 -3.49 -16.12 -5.02
N SER A 230 -2.56 -16.40 -4.11
CA SER A 230 -2.66 -15.96 -2.72
C SER A 230 -2.70 -14.43 -2.59
N GLY A 231 -1.92 -13.70 -3.39
CA GLY A 231 -1.97 -12.24 -3.43
C GLY A 231 -3.27 -11.70 -4.02
N ASN A 232 -3.76 -12.29 -5.12
CA ASN A 232 -5.01 -11.88 -5.76
C ASN A 232 -6.22 -12.07 -4.85
N LEU A 233 -6.30 -13.19 -4.14
CA LEU A 233 -7.41 -13.49 -3.22
C LEU A 233 -7.55 -12.49 -2.05
N LEU A 234 -6.50 -11.72 -1.74
CA LEU A 234 -6.52 -10.70 -0.70
C LEU A 234 -7.07 -9.35 -1.19
N LEU A 235 -7.15 -9.15 -2.50
CA LEU A 235 -7.57 -7.90 -3.11
C LEU A 235 -9.00 -8.06 -3.65
N PHE A 236 -9.94 -7.32 -3.06
CA PHE A 236 -11.33 -7.27 -3.53
C PHE A 236 -11.47 -6.68 -4.95
N ASP A 237 -10.55 -5.79 -5.32
CA ASP A 237 -10.50 -5.20 -6.64
C ASP A 237 -9.71 -6.07 -7.62
N VAL A 238 -10.43 -6.74 -8.53
CA VAL A 238 -9.85 -7.59 -9.58
C VAL A 238 -8.95 -6.84 -10.55
N SER A 239 -9.07 -5.51 -10.68
CA SER A 239 -8.17 -4.73 -11.54
C SER A 239 -6.76 -4.57 -10.97
N LEU A 240 -6.56 -4.91 -9.69
CA LEU A 240 -5.24 -4.96 -9.05
C LEU A 240 -4.66 -6.38 -9.03
N TRP A 241 -5.38 -7.37 -9.56
CA TRP A 241 -4.87 -8.73 -9.65
C TRP A 241 -3.71 -8.79 -10.63
N ARG A 242 -2.69 -9.55 -10.26
CA ARG A 242 -1.58 -9.85 -11.15
C ARG A 242 -1.83 -11.16 -11.86
N ASN A 243 -1.70 -11.14 -13.17
CA ASN A 243 -1.77 -12.35 -13.97
C ASN A 243 -0.48 -13.14 -13.80
N TYR A 244 -0.63 -14.46 -13.63
CA TYR A 244 0.49 -15.37 -13.78
C TYR A 244 1.01 -15.24 -15.21
N PRO A 245 2.31 -14.99 -15.44
CA PRO A 245 2.85 -14.96 -16.79
C PRO A 245 2.64 -16.33 -17.42
N SER A 246 1.69 -16.44 -18.36
CA SER A 246 1.55 -17.65 -19.18
C SER A 246 2.75 -17.68 -20.10
N ASN A 247 3.75 -18.48 -19.74
CA ASN A 247 4.99 -18.73 -20.46
C ASN A 247 4.93 -18.41 -21.97
N SER A 248 5.62 -17.34 -22.38
CA SER A 248 6.50 -17.44 -23.54
C SER A 248 7.71 -18.29 -23.11
N ILE A 249 7.59 -19.60 -23.26
CA ILE A 249 8.73 -20.51 -23.48
C ILE A 249 8.74 -20.77 -24.98
#